data_AF-A0A2S0PEH1-F1
#
_entry.id   AF-A0A2S0PEH1-F1
#
_cell.length_a   1.000
_cell.length_b   1.000
_cell.length_c   1.000
_cell.angle_alpha   90.00
_cell.angle_beta   90.00
_cell.angle_gamma   90.00
#
_symmetry.space_group_name_H-M   'P 1'
#
loop_
_entity.id
_entity.type
_entity.pdbx_description
1 polymer ?
#
loop_
_entity_poly.entity_id
_entity_poly.type
_entity_poly.pdbx_seq_one_letter_code
_entity_poly.pdbx_strand_id
1 'polypeptide(L)'
;MTTPENCSSLLEVRDAIDRIDHEIIQALGRRMEYVRAASRFKASEAAIPAPERVAAMLPARARWAEENGLDPAFAETLFSQLIHWYIDEQVKYWRQTRGIA
;
A
#
# COMPACT_ATOMS: atom_id res chain seq x y z
N MET A 1 6.71 21.50 -6.98
CA MET A 1 7.38 20.62 -7.96
C MET A 1 7.14 21.22 -9.32
N THR A 2 8.17 21.37 -10.15
CA THR A 2 8.02 21.80 -11.55
C THR A 2 7.14 20.78 -12.29
N THR A 3 6.26 21.22 -13.19
CA THR A 3 5.48 20.27 -13.99
C THR A 3 6.40 19.52 -14.96
N PRO A 4 6.08 18.27 -15.35
CA PRO A 4 6.96 17.47 -16.20
C PRO A 4 7.42 18.19 -17.48
N GLU A 5 6.52 18.92 -18.14
CA GLU A 5 6.79 19.67 -19.37
C GLU A 5 7.66 20.93 -19.17
N ASN A 6 7.81 21.39 -17.92
CA ASN A 6 8.61 22.56 -17.57
C ASN A 6 9.98 22.20 -16.97
N CYS A 7 10.27 20.91 -16.78
CA CYS A 7 11.59 20.48 -16.34
C CYS A 7 12.64 20.78 -17.43
N SER A 8 13.67 21.53 -17.06
CA SER A 8 14.75 21.98 -17.96
C SER A 8 15.98 21.07 -17.92
N SER A 9 16.04 20.14 -16.96
CA SER A 9 17.16 19.22 -16.80
C SER A 9 16.75 17.87 -16.23
N LEU A 10 17.60 16.86 -16.42
CA LEU A 10 17.44 15.54 -15.78
C LEU A 10 17.48 15.62 -14.25
N LEU A 11 18.17 16.63 -13.69
CA LEU A 11 18.22 16.82 -12.24
C LEU A 11 16.83 17.19 -11.70
N GLU A 12 16.15 18.15 -12.33
CA GLU A 12 14.80 18.57 -11.92
C GLU A 12 13.77 17.43 -12.03
N VAL A 13 13.88 16.60 -13.07
CA VAL A 13 13.03 15.41 -13.22
C VAL A 13 13.26 14.41 -12.09
N ARG A 14 14.53 14.16 -11.72
CA ARG A 14 14.88 13.22 -10.64
C ARG A 14 14.41 13.74 -9.28
N ASP A 15 14.62 15.01 -8.99
CA ASP A 15 14.16 15.63 -7.74
C ASP A 15 12.63 15.55 -7.61
N ALA A 16 11.90 15.67 -8.72
CA ALA A 16 10.45 15.49 -8.76
C ALA A 16 10.04 14.03 -8.48
N ILE A 17 10.71 13.05 -9.10
CA ILE A 17 10.47 11.62 -8.87
C ILE A 17 10.78 11.25 -7.41
N ASP A 18 11.94 11.65 -6.89
CA ASP A 18 12.35 11.36 -5.52
C ASP A 18 11.35 11.91 -4.50
N ARG A 19 10.77 13.08 -4.79
CA ARG A 19 9.69 13.65 -3.96
C ARG A 19 8.43 12.80 -4.00
N ILE A 20 7.99 12.37 -5.19
CA ILE A 20 6.82 11.48 -5.34
C ILE A 20 7.05 10.16 -4.60
N ASP A 21 8.24 9.58 -4.75
CA ASP A 21 8.60 8.32 -4.09
C ASP A 21 8.59 8.46 -2.56
N HIS A 22 9.10 9.59 -2.04
CA HIS A 22 8.99 9.89 -0.62
C HIS A 22 7.52 10.03 -0.16
N GLU A 23 6.66 10.66 -0.96
CA GLU A 23 5.22 10.77 -0.68
C GLU A 23 4.54 9.39 -0.69
N ILE A 24 4.94 8.47 -1.58
CA ILE A 24 4.50 7.07 -1.60
C ILE A 24 4.90 6.36 -0.30
N ILE A 25 6.17 6.48 0.11
CA ILE A 25 6.66 5.86 1.36
C ILE A 25 5.90 6.40 2.58
N GLN A 26 5.66 7.72 2.64
CA GLN A 26 4.85 8.31 3.71
C GLN A 26 3.41 7.79 3.71
N ALA A 27 2.80 7.62 2.54
CA ALA A 27 1.45 7.06 2.42
C ALA A 27 1.40 5.60 2.88
N LEU A 28 2.42 4.80 2.56
CA LEU A 28 2.57 3.43 3.06
C LEU A 28 2.72 3.41 4.59
N GLY A 29 3.52 4.31 5.17
CA GLY A 29 3.62 4.48 6.62
C GLY A 29 2.25 4.71 7.28
N ARG A 30 1.48 5.69 6.78
CA ARG A 30 0.10 5.95 7.26
C ARG A 30 -0.81 4.74 7.05
N ARG A 31 -0.70 4.03 5.92
CA ARG A 31 -1.47 2.81 5.66
C ARG A 31 -1.20 1.74 6.73
N MET A 32 0.04 1.63 7.23
CA MET A 32 0.38 0.70 8.32
C MET A 32 -0.35 1.04 9.63
N GLU A 33 -0.45 2.32 9.96
CA GLU A 33 -1.18 2.77 11.15
C GLU A 33 -2.64 2.31 11.12
N TYR A 34 -3.29 2.41 9.96
CA TYR A 34 -4.66 1.90 9.76
C TYR A 34 -4.74 0.37 9.85
N VAL A 35 -3.75 -0.36 9.31
CA VAL A 35 -3.71 -1.83 9.41
C VAL A 35 -3.58 -2.27 10.88
N ARG A 36 -2.71 -1.62 11.65
CA ARG A 36 -2.55 -1.86 13.10
C ARG A 36 -3.81 -1.49 13.89
N ALA A 37 -4.45 -0.37 13.55
CA ALA A 37 -5.72 0.03 14.16
C ALA A 37 -6.81 -1.03 13.88
N ALA A 38 -6.85 -1.58 12.67
CA ALA A 38 -7.80 -2.61 12.29
C ALA A 38 -7.64 -3.92 13.07
N SER A 39 -6.44 -4.23 13.59
CA SER A 39 -6.20 -5.41 14.44
C SER A 39 -7.10 -5.44 15.68
N ARG A 40 -7.53 -4.28 16.20
CA ARG A 40 -8.43 -4.18 17.35
C ARG A 40 -9.80 -4.81 17.09
N PHE A 41 -10.22 -4.88 15.83
CA PHE A 41 -11.49 -5.46 15.40
C PHE A 41 -11.38 -6.95 15.01
N LYS A 42 -10.18 -7.54 15.09
CA LYS A 42 -9.94 -8.96 14.75
C LYS A 42 -10.06 -9.83 16.00
N ALA A 43 -11.10 -10.67 16.01
CA ALA A 43 -11.42 -11.56 17.13
C ALA A 43 -10.36 -12.65 17.36
N SER A 44 -9.72 -13.12 16.29
CA SER A 44 -8.66 -14.13 16.34
C SER A 44 -7.62 -13.85 15.24
N GLU A 45 -6.45 -14.47 15.37
CA GLU A 45 -5.42 -14.42 14.34
C GLU A 45 -5.91 -14.97 12.99
N ALA A 46 -6.68 -16.07 13.00
CA ALA A 46 -7.26 -16.66 11.80
C ALA A 46 -8.26 -15.71 11.08
N ALA A 47 -8.82 -14.74 11.79
CA ALA A 47 -9.71 -13.73 11.21
C ALA A 47 -8.94 -12.53 10.59
N ILE A 48 -7.61 -12.47 10.74
CA ILE A 48 -6.78 -11.38 10.22
C ILE A 48 -6.79 -11.40 8.68
N PRO A 49 -6.40 -12.51 8.00
CA PRO A 49 -6.62 -12.63 6.58
C PRO A 49 -8.11 -12.51 6.26
N ALA A 50 -8.45 -11.67 5.29
CA ALA A 50 -9.82 -11.50 4.82
C ALA A 50 -9.85 -11.75 3.30
N PRO A 51 -9.93 -13.02 2.85
CA PRO A 51 -9.79 -13.38 1.44
C PRO A 51 -10.76 -12.63 0.52
N GLU A 52 -12.03 -12.52 0.92
CA GLU A 52 -13.04 -11.77 0.17
C GLU A 52 -12.69 -10.28 0.04
N ARG A 53 -12.09 -9.70 1.09
CA ARG A 53 -11.63 -8.32 1.05
C ARG A 53 -10.47 -8.17 0.07
N VAL A 54 -9.51 -9.08 0.08
CA VAL A 54 -8.37 -9.06 -0.87
C VAL A 54 -8.86 -9.21 -2.31
N ALA A 55 -9.76 -10.18 -2.56
CA ALA A 55 -10.36 -10.42 -3.86
C ALA A 55 -11.12 -9.21 -4.41
N ALA A 56 -11.78 -8.43 -3.56
CA ALA A 56 -12.43 -7.17 -3.95
C ALA A 56 -11.44 -6.00 -4.10
N MET A 57 -10.30 -6.02 -3.37
CA MET A 57 -9.33 -4.92 -3.39
C MET A 57 -8.54 -4.88 -4.70
N LEU A 58 -8.10 -6.02 -5.23
CA LEU A 58 -7.20 -6.09 -6.38
C LEU A 58 -7.83 -5.54 -7.67
N PRO A 59 -9.04 -5.95 -8.09
CA PRO A 59 -9.70 -5.39 -9.27
C PRO A 59 -9.95 -3.88 -9.15
N ALA A 60 -10.23 -3.40 -7.94
CA ALA A 60 -10.40 -1.97 -7.70
C ALA A 60 -9.10 -1.18 -7.94
N ARG A 61 -7.92 -1.73 -7.56
CA ARG A 61 -6.63 -1.08 -7.82
C ARG A 61 -6.23 -1.15 -9.28
N ALA A 62 -6.52 -2.27 -9.95
CA ALA A 62 -6.34 -2.41 -11.39
C ALA A 62 -7.12 -1.32 -12.14
N ARG A 63 -8.41 -1.12 -11.80
CA ARG A 63 -9.22 -0.03 -12.37
C ARG A 63 -8.64 1.36 -12.09
N TRP A 64 -8.18 1.63 -10.86
CA TRP A 64 -7.55 2.92 -10.55
C TRP A 64 -6.27 3.16 -11.35
N ALA A 65 -5.54 2.10 -11.70
CA ALA A 65 -4.34 2.21 -12.54
C ALA A 65 -4.72 2.64 -13.96
N GLU A 66 -5.74 2.03 -14.56
CA GLU A 66 -6.26 2.42 -15.87
C GLU A 66 -6.71 3.89 -15.88
N GLU A 67 -7.43 4.32 -14.84
CA GLU A 67 -7.88 5.71 -14.66
C GLU A 67 -6.71 6.72 -14.59
N ASN A 68 -5.51 6.27 -14.23
CA ASN A 68 -4.29 7.08 -14.10
C ASN A 68 -3.25 6.78 -15.20
N GLY A 69 -3.62 6.08 -16.28
CA GLY A 69 -2.73 5.79 -17.40
C GLY A 69 -1.62 4.78 -17.09
N LEU A 70 -1.81 3.94 -16.07
CA LEU A 70 -0.90 2.85 -15.70
C LEU A 70 -1.46 1.49 -16.17
N ASP A 71 -0.56 0.52 -16.35
CA ASP A 71 -0.95 -0.85 -16.64
C ASP A 71 -1.70 -1.47 -15.43
N PRO A 72 -2.95 -1.94 -15.60
CA PRO A 72 -3.71 -2.61 -14.54
C PRO A 72 -2.98 -3.84 -13.98
N ALA A 73 -2.28 -4.61 -14.81
CA ALA A 73 -1.57 -5.82 -14.35
C ALA A 73 -0.38 -5.48 -13.44
N PHE A 74 0.36 -4.41 -13.77
CA PHE A 74 1.38 -3.83 -12.89
C PHE A 74 0.81 -3.44 -11.52
N ALA A 75 -0.31 -2.70 -11.50
CA ALA A 75 -0.90 -2.25 -10.24
C ALA A 75 -1.44 -3.40 -9.40
N GLU A 76 -2.07 -4.39 -10.02
CA GLU A 76 -2.52 -5.60 -9.31
C GLU A 76 -1.34 -6.33 -8.67
N THR A 77 -0.23 -6.50 -9.40
CA THR A 77 0.99 -7.15 -8.91
C THR A 77 1.60 -6.39 -7.73
N LEU A 78 1.73 -5.06 -7.85
CA LEU A 78 2.26 -4.19 -6.80
C LEU A 78 1.40 -4.26 -5.53
N PHE A 79 0.08 -4.09 -5.68
CA PHE A 79 -0.82 -4.08 -4.54
C PHE A 79 -1.03 -5.45 -3.91
N SER A 80 -0.93 -6.53 -4.68
CA SER A 80 -0.89 -7.89 -4.14
C SER A 80 0.28 -8.06 -3.17
N GLN A 81 1.50 -7.69 -3.59
CA GLN A 81 2.68 -7.77 -2.72
C GLN A 81 2.54 -6.91 -1.46
N LEU A 82 2.08 -5.67 -1.61
CA LEU A 82 1.82 -4.79 -0.47
C LEU A 82 0.81 -5.44 0.48
N ILE A 83 -0.37 -5.84 -0.01
CA ILE A 83 -1.44 -6.40 0.83
C ILE A 83 -0.94 -7.61 1.63
N HIS A 84 -0.22 -8.54 1.01
CA HIS A 84 0.34 -9.70 1.71
C HIS A 84 1.30 -9.27 2.82
N TRP A 85 2.24 -8.37 2.54
CA TRP A 85 3.17 -7.87 3.54
C TRP A 85 2.46 -7.17 4.72
N TYR A 86 1.42 -6.38 4.46
CA TYR A 86 0.64 -5.74 5.52
C TYR A 86 -0.16 -6.75 6.35
N ILE A 87 -0.66 -7.83 5.76
CA ILE A 87 -1.35 -8.90 6.50
C ILE A 87 -0.36 -9.58 7.45
N ASP A 88 0.86 -9.89 6.98
CA ASP A 88 1.89 -10.50 7.82
C ASP A 88 2.29 -9.60 9.00
N GLU A 89 2.49 -8.30 8.75
CA GLU A 89 2.74 -7.32 9.82
C GLU A 89 1.55 -7.17 10.76
N GLN A 90 0.32 -7.29 10.25
CA GLN A 90 -0.89 -7.25 11.07
C GLN A 90 -0.95 -8.44 12.03
N VAL A 91 -0.58 -9.64 11.57
CA VAL A 91 -0.48 -10.86 12.40
C VAL A 91 0.56 -10.66 13.51
N LYS A 92 1.76 -10.22 13.16
CA LYS A 92 2.84 -9.94 14.15
C LYS A 92 2.38 -8.94 15.20
N TYR A 93 1.80 -7.83 14.77
CA TYR A 93 1.28 -6.81 15.68
C TYR A 93 0.16 -7.34 16.59
N TRP A 94 -0.78 -8.12 16.03
CA TRP A 94 -1.87 -8.71 16.81
C TRP A 94 -1.34 -9.66 17.89
N ARG A 95 -0.40 -10.55 17.56
CA ARG A 95 0.26 -11.45 18.54
C ARG A 95 0.94 -10.67 19.66
N GLN A 96 1.71 -9.63 19.32
CA GLN A 96 2.38 -8.77 20.30
C GLN A 96 1.39 -8.10 21.25
N THR A 97 0.32 -7.50 20.72
CA THR A 97 -0.70 -6.82 21.55
C THR A 97 -1.52 -7.76 22.43
N ARG A 98 -1.57 -9.06 22.09
CA ARG A 98 -2.25 -10.10 22.88
C ARG A 98 -1.31 -10.86 23.83
N GLY A 99 0.00 -10.58 23.80
CA GLY A 99 1.01 -11.27 24.62
C GLY A 99 1.30 -12.72 24.19
N ILE A 100 1.11 -13.03 22.90
CA ILE A 100 1.29 -14.37 22.30
C ILE A 100 2.54 -14.38 21.39
N ALA A 101 3.42 -13.38 21.54
CA ALA A 101 4.62 -13.20 20.73
C ALA A 101 5.86 -13.81 21.41
#